data_AF-A0A529HRL8-F1
#
_entry.id   AF-A0A529HRL8-F1
#
_cell.length_a   1.000
_cell.length_b   1.000
_cell.length_c   1.000
_cell.angle_alpha   90.00
_cell.angle_beta   90.00
_cell.angle_gamma   90.00
#
_symmetry.space_group_name_H-M   'P 1'
#
loop_
_entity.id
_entity.type
_entity.pdbx_description
1 polymer ?
#
loop_
_entity_poly.entity_id
_entity_poly.type
_entity_poly.pdbx_seq_one_letter_code
_entity_poly.pdbx_strand_id
1 'polypeptide(L)'
;VKEHRVRLDGKMVMDLISKAPSRFEMTSRDPSQRFEIAPDTMTFGVMQGAPNIRDLQGVRRASTIEDLRNMNRLTQMLPGFHIAGGFTCEPTDIAVPWRHLHINHSSLVETNMPFFGLTTGKQRADDSIAMGQIVHGKAFMDQNAVMIGHVSGNSPLVWDSTMLEGLRAFADANQVVLLSP
;
A
#
# COMPACT_ATOMS: atom_id res chain seq x y z
N VAL A 1 -22.73 17.45 9.80
CA VAL A 1 -21.33 17.95 9.65
C VAL A 1 -21.29 19.39 10.15
N LYS A 2 -20.26 19.77 10.94
CA LYS A 2 -20.01 21.17 11.33
C LYS A 2 -18.56 21.49 10.98
N GLU A 3 -18.34 22.33 9.97
CA GLU A 3 -17.02 22.57 9.38
C GLU A 3 -16.33 21.23 9.05
N HIS A 4 -15.16 20.97 9.61
CA HIS A 4 -14.40 19.73 9.43
C HIS A 4 -14.76 18.63 10.44
N ARG A 5 -15.66 18.90 11.39
CA ARG A 5 -16.09 17.90 12.37
C ARG A 5 -17.31 17.13 11.87
N VAL A 6 -17.11 15.83 11.67
CA VAL A 6 -18.17 14.87 11.35
C VAL A 6 -18.59 14.15 12.64
N ARG A 7 -19.88 14.17 12.95
CA ARG A 7 -20.48 13.32 13.98
C ARG A 7 -21.31 12.27 13.26
N LEU A 8 -20.94 11.01 13.43
CA LEU A 8 -21.60 9.88 12.80
C LEU A 8 -22.49 9.19 13.83
N ASP A 9 -23.67 8.76 13.40
CA ASP A 9 -24.51 7.90 14.20
C ASP A 9 -23.89 6.50 14.31
N GLY A 10 -23.93 5.89 15.50
CA GLY A 10 -23.27 4.61 15.74
C GLY A 10 -23.86 3.46 14.91
N LYS A 11 -25.19 3.45 14.72
CA LYS A 11 -25.86 2.45 13.89
C LYS A 11 -25.45 2.62 12.43
N MET A 12 -25.44 3.86 11.92
CA MET A 12 -24.96 4.16 10.57
C MET A 12 -23.54 3.63 10.33
N VAL A 13 -22.61 3.81 11.28
CA VAL A 13 -21.24 3.32 11.15
C VAL A 13 -21.20 1.79 11.07
N MET A 14 -21.91 1.10 11.96
CA MET A 14 -21.95 -0.37 11.96
C MET A 14 -22.62 -0.94 10.70
N ASP A 15 -23.68 -0.30 10.19
CA ASP A 15 -24.37 -0.67 8.95
C ASP A 15 -23.48 -0.47 7.71
N LEU A 16 -22.50 0.44 7.75
CA LEU A 16 -21.50 0.59 6.69
C LEU A 16 -20.38 -0.45 6.80
N ILE A 17 -19.88 -0.70 8.02
CA ILE A 17 -18.86 -1.72 8.28
C ILE A 17 -19.35 -3.10 7.87
N SER A 18 -20.63 -3.43 8.08
CA SER A 18 -21.20 -4.73 7.72
C SER A 18 -21.20 -5.02 6.22
N LYS A 19 -20.93 -4.03 5.36
CA LYS A 19 -20.77 -4.20 3.90
C LYS A 19 -19.36 -4.59 3.50
N ALA A 20 -18.37 -4.37 4.37
CA ALA A 20 -16.99 -4.76 4.09
C ALA A 20 -16.87 -6.30 4.10
N PRO A 21 -16.14 -6.89 3.15
CA PRO A 21 -15.96 -8.33 3.13
C PRO A 21 -15.16 -8.77 4.36
N SER A 22 -15.62 -9.82 5.05
CA SER A 22 -14.86 -10.44 6.15
C SER A 22 -13.70 -11.30 5.64
N ARG A 23 -13.71 -11.66 4.35
CA ARG A 23 -12.69 -12.44 3.67
C ARG A 23 -12.54 -11.91 2.25
N PHE A 24 -11.31 -11.73 1.81
CA PHE A 24 -11.03 -11.37 0.42
C PHE A 24 -9.66 -11.90 0.02
N GLU A 25 -9.47 -12.03 -1.28
CA GLU A 25 -8.23 -12.53 -1.85
C GLU A 25 -7.37 -11.38 -2.37
N MET A 26 -6.06 -11.49 -2.17
CA MET A 26 -5.07 -10.67 -2.84
C MET A 26 -4.33 -11.51 -3.88
N THR A 27 -4.08 -10.91 -5.04
CA THR A 27 -3.48 -11.58 -6.19
C THR A 27 -2.13 -10.99 -6.56
N SER A 28 -1.12 -11.85 -6.68
CA SER A 28 0.19 -11.53 -7.27
C SER A 28 0.06 -11.22 -8.76
N ARG A 29 1.14 -10.73 -9.39
CA ARG A 29 1.24 -10.60 -10.86
C ARG A 29 1.09 -11.94 -11.58
N ASP A 30 1.54 -13.02 -10.97
CA ASP A 30 1.16 -14.37 -11.38
C ASP A 30 -0.21 -14.70 -10.78
N PRO A 31 -1.29 -14.77 -11.58
CA PRO A 31 -2.62 -15.01 -11.06
C PRO A 31 -2.81 -16.41 -10.46
N SER A 32 -1.85 -17.33 -10.59
CA SER A 32 -1.87 -18.60 -9.86
C SER A 32 -1.40 -18.47 -8.41
N GLN A 33 -0.75 -17.34 -8.08
CA GLN A 33 -0.26 -17.02 -6.74
C GLN A 33 -1.22 -16.03 -6.08
N ARG A 34 -2.01 -16.54 -5.14
CA ARG A 34 -3.06 -15.81 -4.42
C ARG A 34 -3.00 -16.18 -2.94
N PHE A 35 -3.46 -15.27 -2.09
CA PHE A 35 -3.66 -15.57 -0.67
C PHE A 35 -4.91 -14.86 -0.13
N GLU A 36 -5.56 -15.48 0.85
CA GLU A 36 -6.73 -14.93 1.52
C GLU A 36 -6.34 -14.10 2.74
N ILE A 37 -6.91 -12.91 2.85
CA ILE A 37 -6.96 -12.12 4.10
C ILE A 37 -8.29 -12.41 4.78
N ALA A 38 -8.22 -13.01 5.97
CA ALA A 38 -9.37 -13.45 6.74
C ALA A 38 -9.06 -13.52 8.26
N PRO A 39 -10.08 -13.69 9.13
CA PRO A 39 -9.90 -13.71 10.58
C PRO A 39 -9.04 -14.88 11.11
N ASP A 40 -8.90 -15.95 10.33
CA ASP A 40 -8.18 -17.18 10.65
C ASP A 40 -6.91 -17.36 9.81
N THR A 41 -6.51 -16.34 9.03
CA THR A 41 -5.24 -16.32 8.29
C THR A 41 -4.27 -15.30 8.88
N MET A 42 -2.98 -15.49 8.61
CA MET A 42 -1.94 -14.53 8.99
C MET A 42 -1.12 -14.18 7.76
N THR A 43 -1.08 -12.89 7.41
CA THR A 43 -0.36 -12.37 6.26
C THR A 43 0.81 -11.51 6.76
N PHE A 44 2.01 -11.81 6.26
CA PHE A 44 3.20 -11.02 6.56
C PHE A 44 3.54 -10.08 5.41
N GLY A 45 3.58 -8.79 5.73
CA GLY A 45 4.10 -7.73 4.86
C GLY A 45 5.41 -7.17 5.39
N VAL A 46 6.12 -6.43 4.54
CA VAL A 46 7.39 -5.79 4.90
C VAL A 46 7.14 -4.47 5.64
N MET A 47 8.04 -4.14 6.57
CA MET A 47 8.24 -2.80 7.15
C MET A 47 8.11 -1.69 6.10
N GLN A 48 7.60 -0.52 6.48
CA GLN A 48 7.54 0.67 5.62
C GLN A 48 7.95 1.94 6.36
N GLY A 49 8.54 2.88 5.62
CA GLY A 49 8.76 4.25 6.09
C GLY A 49 10.10 4.53 6.74
N ALA A 50 11.08 3.62 6.67
CA ALA A 50 12.40 3.91 7.21
C ALA A 50 13.16 4.92 6.32
N PRO A 51 13.54 6.11 6.82
CA PRO A 51 14.29 7.07 6.01
C PRO A 51 15.79 6.75 5.91
N ASN A 52 16.25 5.73 6.62
CA ASN A 52 17.65 5.34 6.70
C ASN A 52 17.75 3.81 6.69
N ILE A 53 18.87 3.30 6.18
CA ILE A 53 19.24 1.88 6.29
C ILE A 53 20.45 1.72 7.20
N ARG A 54 20.65 0.50 7.67
CA ARG A 54 21.95 0.04 8.15
C ARG A 54 22.49 -0.98 7.13
N ASP A 55 23.63 -0.68 6.52
CA ASP A 55 24.23 -1.55 5.52
C ASP A 55 24.94 -2.78 6.13
N LEU A 56 25.52 -3.62 5.28
CA LEU A 56 26.21 -4.84 5.69
C LEU A 56 27.48 -4.59 6.51
N GLN A 57 28.01 -3.35 6.47
CA GLN A 57 29.15 -2.91 7.28
C GLN A 57 28.69 -2.28 8.60
N GLY A 58 27.37 -2.27 8.87
CA GLY A 58 26.79 -1.73 10.09
C GLY A 58 26.63 -0.21 10.08
N VAL A 59 26.88 0.46 8.96
CA VAL A 59 26.83 1.92 8.84
C VAL A 59 25.40 2.38 8.61
N ARG A 60 24.95 3.36 9.40
CA ARG A 60 23.64 4.00 9.24
C ARG A 60 23.75 5.15 8.25
N ARG A 61 22.95 5.13 7.18
CA ARG A 61 22.93 6.18 6.15
C ARG A 61 21.53 6.36 5.57
N ALA A 62 21.31 7.47 4.87
CA ALA A 62 20.09 7.67 4.10
C ALA A 62 19.94 6.57 3.03
N SER A 63 18.71 6.11 2.81
CA SER A 63 18.40 5.11 1.78
C SER A 63 18.38 5.72 0.39
N THR A 64 18.73 4.89 -0.58
CA THR A 64 18.69 5.15 -2.02
C THR A 64 17.65 4.27 -2.71
N ILE A 65 17.35 4.53 -3.98
CA ILE A 65 16.49 3.64 -4.78
C ILE A 65 17.05 2.23 -4.92
N GLU A 66 18.37 2.06 -4.93
CA GLU A 66 18.99 0.74 -5.02
C GLU A 66 18.81 -0.05 -3.71
N ASP A 67 18.82 0.62 -2.56
CA ASP A 67 18.49 -0.02 -1.29
C ASP A 67 17.06 -0.56 -1.31
N LEU A 68 16.11 0.23 -1.81
CA LEU A 68 14.70 -0.21 -1.92
C LEU A 68 14.56 -1.41 -2.88
N ARG A 69 15.22 -1.39 -4.03
CA ARG A 69 15.24 -2.53 -4.97
C ARG A 69 15.80 -3.78 -4.32
N ASN A 70 16.89 -3.66 -3.58
CA ASN A 70 17.49 -4.79 -2.87
C ASN A 70 16.55 -5.34 -1.79
N MET A 71 15.83 -4.49 -1.05
CA MET A 71 14.81 -4.93 -0.10
C MET A 71 13.66 -5.68 -0.78
N ASN A 72 13.21 -5.22 -1.95
CA ASN A 72 12.20 -5.92 -2.74
C ASN A 72 12.69 -7.28 -3.25
N ARG A 73 13.91 -7.38 -3.80
CA ARG A 73 14.52 -8.66 -4.20
C ARG A 73 14.64 -9.63 -3.02
N LEU A 74 15.09 -9.15 -1.86
CA LEU A 74 15.18 -9.94 -0.64
C LEU A 74 13.80 -10.45 -0.20
N THR A 75 12.78 -9.60 -0.28
CA THR A 75 11.40 -9.98 0.06
C THR A 75 10.89 -11.08 -0.86
N GLN A 76 11.12 -10.95 -2.17
CA GLN A 76 10.75 -11.96 -3.17
C GLN A 76 11.40 -13.32 -2.91
N MET A 77 12.65 -13.33 -2.43
CA MET A 77 13.40 -14.56 -2.15
C MET A 77 13.00 -15.25 -0.85
N LEU A 78 12.40 -14.52 0.10
CA LEU A 78 12.09 -15.04 1.43
C LEU A 78 10.67 -15.62 1.46
N PRO A 79 10.50 -16.91 1.80
CA PRO A 79 9.20 -17.59 1.74
C PRO A 79 8.19 -17.12 2.78
N GLY A 80 8.62 -16.31 3.77
CA GLY A 80 7.76 -15.83 4.85
C GLY A 80 6.90 -14.61 4.51
N PHE A 81 7.20 -13.90 3.41
CA PHE A 81 6.48 -12.68 3.04
C PHE A 81 5.44 -12.95 1.94
N HIS A 82 4.27 -12.35 2.12
CA HIS A 82 3.13 -12.45 1.21
C HIS A 82 2.94 -11.15 0.43
N ILE A 83 3.29 -10.01 1.05
CA ILE A 83 3.11 -8.67 0.50
C ILE A 83 4.49 -7.99 0.46
N ALA A 84 4.88 -7.52 -0.71
CA ALA A 84 6.05 -6.67 -0.88
C ALA A 84 5.82 -5.29 -0.25
N GLY A 85 6.89 -4.64 0.16
CA GLY A 85 6.81 -3.27 0.67
C GLY A 85 6.39 -2.28 -0.43
N GLY A 86 5.96 -1.10 0.02
CA GLY A 86 5.99 0.11 -0.79
C GLY A 86 7.36 0.75 -0.62
N PHE A 87 7.44 1.74 0.26
CA PHE A 87 8.69 2.41 0.62
C PHE A 87 9.30 1.80 1.88
N THR A 88 9.73 0.52 1.80
CA THR A 88 10.41 -0.17 2.90
C THR A 88 11.53 0.68 3.50
N CYS A 89 12.32 1.26 2.60
CA CYS A 89 13.16 2.40 2.89
C CYS A 89 12.87 3.53 1.90
N GLU A 90 12.95 4.77 2.37
CA GLU A 90 12.64 5.96 1.56
C GLU A 90 13.80 6.25 0.60
N PRO A 91 13.62 6.24 -0.74
CA PRO A 91 14.70 6.53 -1.67
C PRO A 91 14.97 8.04 -1.73
N THR A 92 15.86 8.50 -0.83
CA THR A 92 16.13 9.93 -0.60
C THR A 92 16.95 10.60 -1.71
N ASP A 93 17.57 9.80 -2.57
CA ASP A 93 18.27 10.20 -3.79
C ASP A 93 17.32 10.58 -4.94
N ILE A 94 16.02 10.29 -4.81
CA ILE A 94 14.98 10.69 -5.75
C ILE A 94 14.19 11.88 -5.20
N ALA A 95 13.94 12.88 -6.05
CA ALA A 95 13.16 14.05 -5.66
C ALA A 95 11.71 13.69 -5.29
N VAL A 96 11.20 14.30 -4.21
CA VAL A 96 9.89 14.02 -3.60
C VAL A 96 8.71 13.98 -4.60
N PRO A 97 8.60 14.89 -5.60
CA PRO A 97 7.47 14.87 -6.53
C PRO A 97 7.39 13.62 -7.41
N TRP A 98 8.51 12.94 -7.65
CA TRP A 98 8.61 11.79 -8.57
C TRP A 98 8.82 10.47 -7.84
N ARG A 99 9.09 10.53 -6.53
CA ARG A 99 9.55 9.40 -5.74
C ARG A 99 8.59 8.22 -5.74
N HIS A 100 7.28 8.48 -5.69
CA HIS A 100 6.25 7.43 -5.70
C HIS A 100 6.30 6.58 -6.98
N LEU A 101 6.58 7.20 -8.14
CA LEU A 101 6.72 6.47 -9.40
C LEU A 101 7.86 5.46 -9.34
N HIS A 102 9.01 5.85 -8.77
CA HIS A 102 10.16 4.98 -8.61
C HIS A 102 9.93 3.86 -7.58
N ILE A 103 9.22 4.17 -6.49
CA ILE A 103 8.82 3.18 -5.48
C ILE A 103 7.91 2.11 -6.12
N ASN A 104 6.81 2.53 -6.75
CA ASN A 104 5.87 1.62 -7.42
C ASN A 104 6.58 0.79 -8.50
N HIS A 105 7.41 1.43 -9.33
CA HIS A 105 8.19 0.75 -10.37
C HIS A 105 9.11 -0.32 -9.76
N SER A 106 9.78 -0.03 -8.64
CA SER A 106 10.62 -1.03 -7.98
C SER A 106 9.81 -2.23 -7.52
N SER A 107 8.64 -2.05 -6.89
CA SER A 107 7.83 -3.18 -6.44
C SER A 107 7.33 -4.02 -7.62
N LEU A 108 6.88 -3.38 -8.71
CA LEU A 108 6.37 -4.07 -9.91
C LEU A 108 7.46 -4.82 -10.71
N VAL A 109 8.71 -4.35 -10.68
CA VAL A 109 9.81 -4.98 -11.44
C VAL A 109 10.54 -6.03 -10.62
N GLU A 110 10.84 -5.73 -9.35
CA GLU A 110 11.69 -6.57 -8.52
C GLU A 110 10.93 -7.68 -7.78
N THR A 111 9.59 -7.62 -7.74
CA THR A 111 8.74 -8.67 -7.17
C THR A 111 7.59 -9.04 -8.11
N ASN A 112 6.92 -10.15 -7.82
CA ASN A 112 5.62 -10.49 -8.38
C ASN A 112 4.48 -10.39 -7.35
N MET A 113 4.78 -10.06 -6.09
CA MET A 113 3.83 -10.07 -4.99
C MET A 113 2.89 -8.84 -5.06
N PRO A 114 1.72 -8.88 -4.40
CA PRO A 114 1.01 -7.66 -4.06
C PRO A 114 1.92 -6.71 -3.28
N PHE A 115 1.70 -5.41 -3.40
CA PHE A 115 2.56 -4.40 -2.79
C PHE A 115 1.77 -3.23 -2.22
N PHE A 116 2.44 -2.37 -1.45
CA PHE A 116 1.84 -1.14 -0.98
C PHE A 116 2.03 -0.01 -1.98
N GLY A 117 0.91 0.52 -2.50
CA GLY A 117 0.91 1.74 -3.29
C GLY A 117 0.91 3.00 -2.42
N LEU A 118 1.10 4.16 -3.04
CA LEU A 118 1.26 5.42 -2.33
C LEU A 118 -0.07 6.17 -2.23
N THR A 119 -0.55 6.36 -1.01
CA THR A 119 -1.82 7.04 -0.67
C THR A 119 -1.63 8.52 -0.31
N THR A 120 -0.40 9.06 -0.45
CA THR A 120 -0.05 10.43 -0.03
C THR A 120 -0.54 11.49 -1.02
N GLY A 121 -1.86 11.62 -1.12
CA GLY A 121 -2.56 12.57 -1.98
C GLY A 121 -3.12 11.90 -3.24
N LYS A 122 -4.15 12.53 -3.84
CA LYS A 122 -4.90 11.94 -4.96
C LYS A 122 -4.00 11.51 -6.12
N GLN A 123 -3.12 12.39 -6.59
CA GLN A 123 -2.28 12.14 -7.77
C GLN A 123 -1.38 10.92 -7.60
N ARG A 124 -0.76 10.76 -6.42
CA ARG A 124 0.14 9.62 -6.16
C ARG A 124 -0.62 8.30 -6.12
N ALA A 125 -1.84 8.33 -5.59
CA ALA A 125 -2.73 7.17 -5.57
C ALA A 125 -3.19 6.79 -6.98
N ASP A 126 -3.63 7.79 -7.77
CA ASP A 126 -4.00 7.59 -9.17
C ASP A 126 -2.83 7.00 -9.98
N ASP A 127 -1.62 7.53 -9.78
CA ASP A 127 -0.40 7.03 -10.45
C ASP A 127 -0.06 5.59 -10.02
N SER A 128 -0.15 5.26 -8.72
CA SER A 128 -0.01 3.88 -8.23
C SER A 128 -0.99 2.92 -8.90
N ILE A 129 -2.27 3.31 -8.97
CA ILE A 129 -3.32 2.52 -9.61
C ILE A 129 -3.06 2.38 -11.11
N ALA A 130 -2.73 3.47 -11.81
CA ALA A 130 -2.45 3.45 -13.24
C ALA A 130 -1.26 2.53 -13.58
N MET A 131 -0.19 2.58 -12.78
CA MET A 131 0.95 1.67 -12.94
C MET A 131 0.56 0.20 -12.69
N GLY A 132 -0.29 -0.07 -11.69
CA GLY A 132 -0.88 -1.39 -11.50
C GLY A 132 -1.70 -1.84 -12.70
N GLN A 133 -2.52 -0.96 -13.28
CA GLN A 133 -3.38 -1.27 -14.44
C GLN A 133 -2.56 -1.57 -15.70
N ILE A 134 -1.40 -0.93 -15.87
CA ILE A 134 -0.46 -1.26 -16.96
C ILE A 134 0.02 -2.71 -16.84
N VAL A 135 0.29 -3.17 -15.62
CA VAL A 135 0.88 -4.50 -15.37
C VAL A 135 -0.17 -5.62 -15.31
N HIS A 136 -1.28 -5.39 -14.61
CA HIS A 136 -2.31 -6.41 -14.35
C HIS A 136 -3.50 -6.31 -15.32
N GLY A 137 -3.69 -5.17 -15.98
CA GLY A 137 -4.87 -4.87 -16.77
C GLY A 137 -6.01 -4.31 -15.92
N LYS A 138 -6.66 -3.23 -16.40
CA LYS A 138 -7.76 -2.58 -15.69
C LYS A 138 -8.91 -3.52 -15.36
N ALA A 139 -9.40 -4.28 -16.36
CA ALA A 139 -10.53 -5.18 -16.18
C ALA A 139 -10.27 -6.27 -15.13
N PHE A 140 -9.00 -6.68 -14.96
CA PHE A 140 -8.61 -7.62 -13.93
C PHE A 140 -8.65 -6.95 -12.54
N MET A 141 -8.07 -5.76 -12.40
CA MET A 141 -8.06 -5.01 -11.14
C MET A 141 -9.46 -4.58 -10.68
N ASP A 142 -10.39 -4.33 -11.61
CA ASP A 142 -11.79 -4.04 -11.30
C ASP A 142 -12.47 -5.18 -10.51
N GLN A 143 -11.90 -6.40 -10.53
CA GLN A 143 -12.42 -7.59 -9.85
C GLN A 143 -11.46 -8.21 -8.83
N ASN A 144 -10.18 -7.81 -8.82
CA ASN A 144 -9.13 -8.42 -8.01
C ASN A 144 -8.27 -7.34 -7.33
N ALA A 145 -7.97 -7.52 -6.05
CA ALA A 145 -7.04 -6.68 -5.32
C ALA A 145 -5.59 -7.12 -5.57
N VAL A 146 -4.74 -6.19 -5.99
CA VAL A 146 -3.30 -6.43 -6.26
C VAL A 146 -2.39 -5.50 -5.47
N MET A 147 -2.95 -4.47 -4.82
CA MET A 147 -2.20 -3.51 -4.02
C MET A 147 -2.97 -3.08 -2.78
N ILE A 148 -2.22 -2.56 -1.81
CA ILE A 148 -2.74 -2.04 -0.54
C ILE A 148 -2.39 -0.56 -0.44
N GLY A 149 -3.38 0.27 -0.15
CA GLY A 149 -3.19 1.65 0.28
C GLY A 149 -3.19 1.72 1.80
N HIS A 150 -2.05 2.03 2.41
CA HIS A 150 -2.00 2.30 3.86
C HIS A 150 -2.44 3.74 4.13
N VAL A 151 -3.42 3.93 5.02
CA VAL A 151 -3.99 5.24 5.32
C VAL A 151 -4.01 5.41 6.83
N SER A 152 -3.17 6.33 7.31
CA SER A 152 -3.04 6.64 8.73
C SER A 152 -3.99 7.76 9.14
N GLY A 153 -4.66 7.57 10.26
CA GLY A 153 -5.30 8.65 11.01
C GLY A 153 -4.24 9.48 11.72
N ASN A 154 -4.49 10.78 11.86
CA ASN A 154 -3.74 11.64 12.75
C ASN A 154 -4.42 11.57 14.12
N SER A 155 -4.03 10.58 14.92
CA SER A 155 -4.61 10.41 16.24
C SER A 155 -4.36 11.64 17.14
N PRO A 156 -5.36 12.08 17.93
CA PRO A 156 -6.68 11.47 18.09
C PRO A 156 -7.75 12.04 17.13
N LEU A 157 -8.54 11.14 16.51
CA LEU A 157 -9.79 11.44 15.78
C LEU A 157 -9.67 12.45 14.62
N VAL A 158 -8.50 12.56 13.98
CA VAL A 158 -8.31 13.39 12.79
C VAL A 158 -7.95 12.51 11.59
N TRP A 159 -8.52 12.81 10.45
CA TRP A 159 -8.10 12.32 9.14
C TRP A 159 -7.80 13.54 8.28
N ASP A 160 -6.57 13.67 7.78
CA ASP A 160 -6.21 14.78 6.90
C ASP A 160 -6.66 14.54 5.45
N SER A 161 -6.72 15.61 4.67
CA SER A 161 -7.18 15.56 3.28
C SER A 161 -6.29 14.67 2.39
N THR A 162 -4.98 14.68 2.62
CA THR A 162 -4.00 13.92 1.83
C THR A 162 -4.30 12.41 1.92
N MET A 163 -4.52 11.93 3.13
CA MET A 163 -4.87 10.54 3.41
C MET A 163 -6.28 10.18 2.89
N LEU A 164 -7.26 11.05 3.08
CA LEU A 164 -8.64 10.81 2.61
C LEU A 164 -8.77 10.80 1.09
N GLU A 165 -7.97 11.59 0.37
CA GLU A 165 -7.93 11.58 -1.09
C GLU A 165 -7.36 10.27 -1.63
N GLY A 166 -6.25 9.79 -1.06
CA GLY A 166 -5.67 8.49 -1.43
C GLY A 166 -6.60 7.32 -1.11
N LEU A 167 -7.26 7.36 0.06
CA LEU A 167 -8.26 6.38 0.46
C LEU A 167 -9.35 6.20 -0.60
N ARG A 168 -9.94 7.32 -1.07
CA ARG A 168 -11.02 7.28 -2.05
C ARG A 168 -10.55 6.68 -3.38
N ALA A 169 -9.38 7.08 -3.86
CA ALA A 169 -8.83 6.54 -5.11
C ALA A 169 -8.64 5.01 -5.05
N PHE A 170 -8.09 4.48 -3.95
CA PHE A 170 -7.92 3.03 -3.78
C PHE A 170 -9.25 2.29 -3.64
N ALA A 171 -10.18 2.82 -2.85
CA ALA A 171 -11.51 2.24 -2.66
C ALA A 171 -12.30 2.18 -3.98
N ASP A 172 -12.29 3.27 -4.77
CA ASP A 172 -12.97 3.34 -6.07
C ASP A 172 -12.35 2.38 -7.11
N ALA A 173 -11.06 2.04 -6.95
CA ALA A 173 -10.32 1.13 -7.83
C ALA A 173 -10.36 -0.34 -7.38
N ASN A 174 -11.23 -0.70 -6.42
CA ASN A 174 -11.33 -2.06 -5.87
C ASN A 174 -10.00 -2.58 -5.27
N GLN A 175 -9.19 -1.67 -4.72
CA GLN A 175 -7.94 -2.01 -4.04
C GLN A 175 -8.09 -1.94 -2.52
N VAL A 176 -7.22 -2.65 -1.80
CA VAL A 176 -7.33 -2.77 -0.34
C VAL A 176 -6.94 -1.45 0.31
N VAL A 177 -7.71 -1.01 1.31
CA VAL A 177 -7.34 0.13 2.16
C VAL A 177 -7.11 -0.36 3.58
N LEU A 178 -5.88 -0.21 4.06
CA LEU A 178 -5.53 -0.48 5.45
C LEU A 178 -5.66 0.82 6.26
N LEU A 179 -6.73 0.93 7.05
CA LEU A 179 -6.98 2.07 7.94
C LEU A 179 -6.28 1.84 9.28
N SER A 180 -5.35 2.72 9.66
CA SER A 180 -4.60 2.61 10.93
C SER A 180 -4.75 3.89 11.76
N PRO A 181 -5.13 3.82 13.04
CA PRO A 181 -5.13 4.98 13.94
C PRO A 181 -3.76 5.63 14.14
#